data_AF-A0AAJ4EJK5-F1
#
_entry.id   AF-A0AAJ4EJK5-F1
#
_cell.length_a   1.000
_cell.length_b   1.000
_cell.length_c   1.000
_cell.angle_alpha   90.00
_cell.angle_beta   90.00
_cell.angle_gamma   90.00
#
_symmetry.space_group_name_H-M   'P 1'
#
loop_
_entity.id
_entity.type
_entity.pdbx_description
1 polymer ?
#
loop_
_entity_poly.entity_id
_entity_poly.type
_entity_poly.pdbx_seq_one_letter_code
_entity_poly.pdbx_strand_id
1 'polypeptide(L)'
;MSFIGDGKKYKDILHTTENANISERTISNIFKNADLEETDYISKKNNNKIKIPNNILYIQIDGAFEPMWENKKRVENKIFLATMHVGVDEEKSTKTRIKMKKKKGVFQMINKNDKSNIYNFIDKIFKSMDTYDINEDTKILILSDGEKQIKKIIKQ
;
A
#
# COMPACT_ATOMS: atom_id res chain seq x y z
N MET A 1 14.78 5.47 -12.95
CA MET A 1 14.32 6.23 -11.76
C MET A 1 13.98 5.26 -10.63
N SER A 2 14.98 4.83 -9.85
CA SER A 2 14.82 3.86 -8.73
C SER A 2 14.97 4.50 -7.34
N PHE A 3 15.19 5.81 -7.26
CA PHE A 3 15.58 6.50 -6.01
C PHE A 3 14.40 6.92 -5.11
N ILE A 4 13.18 6.94 -5.63
CA ILE A 4 12.04 7.60 -4.97
C ILE A 4 11.38 6.72 -3.88
N GLY A 5 11.70 5.42 -3.84
CA GLY A 5 11.12 4.47 -2.88
C GLY A 5 11.93 4.17 -1.61
N ASP A 6 13.16 4.68 -1.48
CA ASP A 6 14.11 4.29 -0.42
C ASP A 6 14.11 5.22 0.82
N GLY A 7 13.03 5.98 1.04
CA GLY A 7 12.92 6.88 2.21
C GLY A 7 13.82 8.13 2.14
N LYS A 8 14.29 8.49 0.95
CA LYS A 8 15.12 9.66 0.69
C LYS A 8 14.30 10.95 0.83
N LYS A 9 14.83 11.92 1.57
CA LYS A 9 14.24 13.27 1.70
C LYS A 9 14.49 14.08 0.43
N TYR A 10 13.74 15.17 0.23
CA TYR A 10 13.97 16.09 -0.90
C TYR A 10 15.41 16.57 -0.97
N LYS A 11 16.02 16.87 0.19
CA LYS A 11 17.44 17.22 0.28
C LYS A 11 18.37 16.12 -0.24
N ASP A 12 18.04 14.85 0.02
CA ASP A 12 18.85 13.73 -0.48
C ASP A 12 18.75 13.61 -2.01
N ILE A 13 17.57 13.87 -2.59
CA ILE A 13 17.36 13.88 -4.05
C ILE A 13 18.15 15.03 -4.68
N LEU A 14 18.14 16.21 -4.06
CA LEU A 14 18.94 17.35 -4.51
C LEU A 14 20.44 17.03 -4.50
N HIS A 15 20.94 16.41 -3.42
CA HIS A 15 22.35 15.99 -3.36
C HIS A 15 22.73 15.00 -4.46
N THR A 16 21.83 14.09 -4.85
CA THR A 16 22.11 13.16 -5.97
C THR A 16 22.07 13.80 -7.35
N THR A 17 21.54 15.02 -7.45
CA THR A 17 21.36 15.77 -8.69
C THR A 17 22.03 17.14 -8.60
N GLU A 18 23.15 17.26 -7.88
CA GLU A 18 23.84 18.53 -7.60
C GLU A 18 24.19 19.35 -8.87
N ASN A 19 24.37 18.69 -10.02
CA ASN A 19 24.62 19.34 -11.30
C ASN A 19 23.34 19.73 -12.08
N ALA A 20 22.17 19.33 -11.61
CA ALA A 20 20.88 19.76 -12.13
C ALA A 20 20.35 20.86 -11.21
N ASN A 21 20.05 22.04 -11.75
CA ASN A 21 19.46 23.17 -11.02
C ASN A 21 17.99 22.91 -10.65
N ILE A 22 17.75 21.86 -9.89
CA ILE A 22 16.43 21.47 -9.39
C ILE A 22 16.29 22.10 -8.00
N SER A 23 15.15 22.75 -7.73
CA SER A 23 14.87 23.29 -6.39
C SER A 23 13.97 22.34 -5.61
N GLU A 24 13.94 22.45 -4.27
CA GLU A 24 12.95 21.74 -3.44
C GLU A 24 11.52 22.04 -3.89
N ARG A 25 11.25 23.26 -4.37
CA ARG A 25 9.96 23.68 -4.94
C ARG A 25 9.64 22.93 -6.23
N THR A 26 10.63 22.72 -7.09
CA THR A 26 10.48 21.92 -8.32
C THR A 26 10.14 20.47 -7.97
N ILE A 27 10.85 19.87 -7.02
CA ILE A 27 10.57 18.51 -6.54
C ILE A 27 9.16 18.44 -5.94
N SER A 28 8.80 19.40 -5.07
CA SER A 28 7.46 19.47 -4.48
C SER A 28 6.37 19.60 -5.54
N ASN A 29 6.57 20.41 -6.58
CA ASN A 29 5.63 20.55 -7.67
C ASN A 29 5.51 19.26 -8.49
N ILE A 30 6.62 18.54 -8.72
CA ILE A 30 6.60 17.21 -9.36
C ILE A 30 5.75 16.25 -8.52
N PHE A 31 5.94 16.20 -7.20
CA PHE A 31 5.15 15.33 -6.33
C PHE A 31 3.67 15.74 -6.22
N LYS A 32 3.36 17.04 -6.20
CA LYS A 32 1.98 17.54 -6.15
C LYS A 32 1.21 17.30 -7.45
N ASN A 33 1.92 17.36 -8.58
CA ASN A 33 1.35 17.11 -9.91
C ASN A 33 1.45 15.65 -10.34
N ALA A 34 2.14 14.80 -9.56
CA ALA A 34 2.06 13.37 -9.70
C ALA A 34 0.66 12.97 -9.23
N ASP A 35 -0.22 12.69 -10.17
CA ASP A 35 -1.54 12.19 -9.87
C ASP A 35 -1.41 10.77 -9.29
N LEU A 36 -1.37 10.71 -7.95
CA LEU A 36 -1.28 9.45 -7.22
C LEU A 36 -2.56 8.63 -7.33
N GLU A 37 -3.69 9.24 -7.70
CA GLU A 37 -4.95 8.56 -8.00
C GLU A 37 -4.93 7.97 -9.42
N GLU A 38 -4.34 8.67 -10.41
CA GLU A 38 -4.13 8.13 -11.76
C GLU A 38 -3.02 7.07 -11.80
N THR A 39 -2.03 7.17 -10.91
CA THR A 39 -1.12 6.07 -10.55
C THR A 39 -1.72 5.20 -9.46
N ASP A 40 -2.98 4.81 -9.62
CA ASP A 40 -3.55 3.67 -8.93
C ASP A 40 -2.56 2.49 -9.03
N TYR A 41 -1.94 2.13 -7.89
CA TYR A 41 -1.35 0.79 -7.72
C TYR A 41 -2.41 -0.31 -7.94
N ILE A 42 -3.68 0.08 -8.04
CA ILE A 42 -4.85 -0.68 -8.44
C ILE A 42 -5.15 -0.43 -9.93
N SER A 43 -4.18 -0.74 -10.80
CA SER A 43 -4.29 -0.83 -12.27
C SER A 43 -5.63 -0.41 -12.93
N LYS A 44 -5.56 0.60 -13.80
CA LYS A 44 -6.51 0.90 -14.90
C LYS A 44 -7.29 -0.33 -15.35
N LYS A 45 -8.63 -0.18 -15.50
CA LYS A 45 -9.60 -1.10 -16.14
C LYS A 45 -8.96 -2.06 -17.16
N ASN A 46 -8.36 -3.12 -16.67
CA ASN A 46 -8.01 -4.29 -17.44
C ASN A 46 -9.04 -5.31 -17.01
N ASN A 47 -9.93 -5.70 -17.93
CA ASN A 47 -10.97 -6.70 -17.63
C ASN A 47 -10.38 -8.06 -17.26
N ASN A 48 -9.08 -8.27 -17.52
CA ASN A 48 -8.38 -9.50 -17.18
C ASN A 48 -8.02 -9.50 -15.70
N LYS A 49 -8.85 -10.17 -14.90
CA LYS A 49 -8.57 -10.46 -13.49
C LYS A 49 -7.27 -11.24 -13.33
N ILE A 50 -6.58 -11.00 -12.21
CA ILE A 50 -5.33 -11.69 -11.87
C ILE A 50 -5.66 -13.13 -11.47
N LYS A 51 -5.18 -14.10 -12.25
CA LYS A 51 -5.29 -15.52 -11.90
C LYS A 51 -4.60 -15.81 -10.56
N ILE A 52 -5.25 -16.61 -9.74
CA ILE A 52 -4.77 -17.03 -8.43
C ILE A 52 -4.20 -18.45 -8.54
N PRO A 53 -2.89 -18.62 -8.79
CA PRO A 53 -2.28 -19.95 -8.72
C PRO A 53 -2.50 -20.59 -7.36
N ASN A 54 -2.71 -21.90 -7.34
CA ASN A 54 -2.94 -22.72 -6.15
C ASN A 54 -4.20 -22.36 -5.35
N ASN A 55 -5.12 -21.55 -5.91
CA ASN A 55 -6.37 -21.13 -5.29
C ASN A 55 -6.15 -20.47 -3.91
N ILE A 56 -5.02 -19.80 -3.66
CA ILE A 56 -4.76 -19.07 -2.42
C ILE A 56 -4.48 -17.60 -2.71
N LEU A 57 -5.31 -16.71 -2.16
CA LEU A 57 -5.08 -15.28 -2.11
C LEU A 57 -4.58 -14.89 -0.71
N TYR A 58 -3.38 -14.31 -0.64
CA TYR A 58 -2.80 -13.84 0.61
C TYR A 58 -3.15 -12.38 0.81
N ILE A 59 -3.66 -12.03 2.00
CA ILE A 59 -3.92 -10.65 2.43
C ILE A 59 -3.10 -10.39 3.69
N GLN A 60 -2.05 -9.59 3.59
CA GLN A 60 -1.23 -9.16 4.71
C GLN A 60 -1.68 -7.77 5.16
N ILE A 61 -2.05 -7.62 6.44
CA ILE A 61 -2.50 -6.33 6.99
C ILE A 61 -1.59 -5.92 8.13
N ASP A 62 -0.99 -4.75 7.97
CA ASP A 62 -0.08 -4.12 8.92
C ASP A 62 -0.56 -2.70 9.27
N GLY A 63 -0.18 -2.21 10.45
CA GLY A 63 -0.60 -0.93 10.98
C GLY A 63 0.51 -0.26 11.78
N ALA A 64 0.93 0.93 11.36
CA ALA A 64 1.96 1.72 12.02
C ALA A 64 1.40 3.07 12.51
N PHE A 65 1.91 3.58 13.63
CA PHE A 65 1.61 4.93 14.11
C PHE A 65 2.67 5.91 13.60
N GLU A 66 2.23 6.98 12.97
CA GLU A 66 3.11 8.05 12.49
C GLU A 66 2.68 9.42 13.02
N PRO A 67 3.59 10.17 13.66
CA PRO A 67 3.32 11.53 14.07
C PRO A 67 3.35 12.48 12.88
N MET A 68 2.28 13.24 12.68
CA MET A 68 2.14 14.21 11.60
C MET A 68 1.82 15.61 12.16
N TRP A 69 2.09 16.63 11.36
CA TRP A 69 1.75 18.01 11.70
C TRP A 69 0.49 18.44 10.95
N GLU A 70 -0.58 18.70 11.67
CA GLU A 70 -1.84 19.24 11.14
C GLU A 70 -2.15 20.54 11.87
N ASN A 71 -2.39 21.63 11.14
CA ASN A 71 -2.73 22.94 11.73
C ASN A 71 -1.79 23.39 12.86
N LYS A 72 -0.47 23.20 12.68
CA LYS A 72 0.59 23.51 13.68
C LYS A 72 0.50 22.68 14.98
N LYS A 73 -0.28 21.60 15.00
CA LYS A 73 -0.33 20.65 16.11
C LYS A 73 0.21 19.30 15.65
N ARG A 74 0.91 18.61 16.55
CA ARG A 74 1.34 17.23 16.33
C ARG A 74 0.15 16.31 16.59
N VAL A 75 -0.23 15.56 15.58
CA VAL A 75 -1.33 14.60 15.59
C VAL A 75 -0.74 13.23 15.32
N GLU A 76 -1.13 12.23 16.10
CA GLU A 76 -0.71 10.85 15.88
C GLU A 76 -1.74 10.17 14.97
N ASN A 77 -1.31 9.83 13.76
CA ASN A 77 -2.14 9.15 12.80
C ASN A 77 -1.71 7.68 12.73
N LYS A 78 -2.68 6.79 12.61
CA LYS A 78 -2.44 5.38 12.32
C LYS A 78 -2.55 5.17 10.82
N ILE A 79 -1.53 4.58 10.22
CA ILE A 79 -1.52 4.17 8.83
C ILE A 79 -1.75 2.66 8.79
N PHE A 80 -2.84 2.25 8.17
CA PHE A 80 -3.12 0.87 7.82
C PHE A 80 -2.66 0.59 6.40
N LEU A 81 -1.99 -0.54 6.20
CA LEU A 81 -1.56 -1.04 4.91
C LEU A 81 -2.03 -2.48 4.76
N ALA A 82 -2.79 -2.76 3.72
CA ALA A 82 -3.13 -4.11 3.30
C ALA A 82 -2.46 -4.43 1.96
N THR A 83 -1.83 -5.59 1.90
CA THR A 83 -1.15 -6.12 0.74
C THR A 83 -1.84 -7.41 0.31
N MET A 84 -2.31 -7.47 -0.94
CA MET A 84 -2.82 -8.67 -1.58
C MET A 84 -1.78 -9.26 -2.54
N HIS A 85 -1.59 -10.57 -2.55
CA HIS A 85 -0.69 -11.24 -3.50
C HIS A 85 -1.02 -12.73 -3.68
N VAL A 86 -0.47 -13.33 -4.74
CA VAL A 86 -0.69 -14.75 -5.11
C VAL A 86 0.53 -15.61 -4.81
N GLY A 87 1.22 -15.31 -3.71
CA GLY A 87 2.47 -15.98 -3.31
C GLY A 87 3.74 -15.21 -3.69
N VAL A 88 4.85 -15.93 -3.74
CA VAL A 88 6.21 -15.39 -3.97
C VAL A 88 6.52 -15.34 -5.48
N ASP A 89 7.18 -14.28 -5.91
CA ASP A 89 7.74 -14.14 -7.25
C ASP A 89 9.18 -14.67 -7.24
N GLU A 90 9.34 -15.98 -7.47
CA GLU A 90 10.64 -16.65 -7.37
C GLU A 90 11.68 -16.08 -8.32
N GLU A 91 11.28 -15.70 -9.54
CA GLU A 91 12.18 -15.12 -10.55
C GLU A 91 12.79 -13.79 -10.09
N LYS A 92 12.00 -12.96 -9.38
CA LYS A 92 12.46 -11.64 -8.93
C LYS A 92 12.95 -11.61 -7.49
N SER A 93 12.75 -12.69 -6.75
CA SER A 93 13.18 -12.85 -5.37
C SER A 93 14.66 -13.20 -5.30
N THR A 94 15.31 -12.74 -4.26
CA THR A 94 16.68 -13.15 -3.92
C THR A 94 16.68 -13.82 -2.55
N LYS A 95 17.79 -14.49 -2.19
CA LYS A 95 17.96 -15.13 -0.87
C LYS A 95 17.69 -14.18 0.29
N THR A 96 17.97 -12.88 0.13
CA THR A 96 17.84 -11.85 1.16
C THR A 96 16.58 -10.99 1.01
N ARG A 97 15.95 -10.99 -0.16
CA ARG A 97 14.79 -10.14 -0.45
C ARG A 97 13.74 -10.92 -1.23
N ILE A 98 12.70 -11.34 -0.51
CA ILE A 98 11.53 -11.98 -1.10
C ILE A 98 10.62 -10.91 -1.73
N LYS A 99 10.23 -11.12 -2.98
CA LYS A 99 9.26 -10.28 -3.70
C LYS A 99 7.95 -11.03 -3.87
N MET A 100 6.85 -10.31 -3.71
CA MET A 100 5.51 -10.90 -3.83
C MET A 100 4.99 -10.82 -5.27
N LYS A 101 4.39 -11.92 -5.74
CA LYS A 101 3.87 -12.05 -7.10
C LYS A 101 2.53 -11.35 -7.22
N LYS A 102 2.39 -10.51 -8.25
CA LYS A 102 1.16 -9.74 -8.56
C LYS A 102 0.60 -9.02 -7.32
N LYS A 103 1.52 -8.40 -6.57
CA LYS A 103 1.24 -7.66 -5.33
C LYS A 103 0.39 -6.42 -5.64
N LYS A 104 -0.68 -6.21 -4.88
CA LYS A 104 -1.43 -4.96 -4.81
C LYS A 104 -1.47 -4.46 -3.38
N GLY A 105 -1.42 -3.15 -3.21
CA GLY A 105 -1.46 -2.50 -1.91
C GLY A 105 -2.63 -1.54 -1.82
N VAL A 106 -3.29 -1.52 -0.68
CA VAL A 106 -4.25 -0.47 -0.30
C VAL A 106 -3.86 0.06 1.05
N PHE A 107 -4.03 1.37 1.25
CA PHE A 107 -3.73 2.00 2.52
C PHE A 107 -4.83 2.96 2.94
N GLN A 108 -4.91 3.19 4.24
CA GLN A 108 -5.78 4.19 4.85
C GLN A 108 -5.08 4.80 6.05
N MET A 109 -5.06 6.12 6.10
CA MET A 109 -4.66 6.85 7.29
C MET A 109 -5.90 7.17 8.11
N ILE A 110 -5.82 6.95 9.42
CA ILE A 110 -6.88 7.17 10.38
C ILE A 110 -6.29 7.97 11.54
N ASN A 111 -6.93 9.07 11.94
CA ASN A 111 -6.50 9.82 13.10
C ASN A 111 -6.70 8.95 14.36
N LYS A 112 -5.73 8.88 15.28
CA LYS A 112 -5.86 8.06 16.49
C LYS A 112 -7.12 8.37 17.30
N ASN A 113 -7.57 9.62 17.28
CA ASN A 113 -8.74 10.09 17.99
C ASN A 113 -10.04 9.85 17.22
N ASP A 114 -9.95 9.59 15.92
CA ASP A 114 -11.10 9.31 15.07
C ASP A 114 -11.14 7.83 14.73
N LYS A 115 -11.99 7.07 15.43
CA LYS A 115 -12.21 5.65 15.11
C LYS A 115 -13.00 5.47 13.82
N SER A 116 -13.45 6.55 13.18
CA SER A 116 -14.20 6.43 11.94
C SER A 116 -13.32 5.86 10.83
N ASN A 117 -13.90 4.88 10.15
CA ASN A 117 -13.48 4.34 8.86
C ASN A 117 -12.35 3.32 8.74
N ILE A 118 -12.23 2.44 9.75
CA ILE A 118 -11.72 1.07 9.47
C ILE A 118 -12.57 0.40 8.36
N TYR A 119 -13.88 0.69 8.29
CA TYR A 119 -14.78 0.18 7.25
C TYR A 119 -14.42 0.66 5.85
N ASN A 120 -14.07 1.94 5.65
CA ASN A 120 -13.56 2.38 4.34
C ASN A 120 -12.26 1.65 3.95
N PHE A 121 -11.39 1.35 4.91
CA PHE A 121 -10.19 0.58 4.63
C PHE A 121 -10.54 -0.85 4.18
N ILE A 122 -11.55 -1.46 4.80
CA ILE A 122 -12.10 -2.77 4.39
C ILE A 122 -12.71 -2.71 2.99
N ASP A 123 -13.52 -1.70 2.70
CA ASP A 123 -14.12 -1.52 1.38
C ASP A 123 -13.04 -1.37 0.29
N LYS A 124 -11.94 -0.69 0.60
CA LYS A 124 -10.78 -0.61 -0.29
C LYS A 124 -10.13 -1.98 -0.51
N ILE A 125 -10.04 -2.82 0.53
CA ILE A 125 -9.56 -4.20 0.38
C ILE A 125 -10.48 -4.98 -0.55
N PHE A 126 -11.80 -4.96 -0.34
CA PHE A 126 -12.76 -5.67 -1.19
C PHE A 126 -12.69 -5.21 -2.65
N LYS A 127 -12.68 -3.90 -2.90
CA LYS A 127 -12.51 -3.35 -4.26
C LYS A 127 -11.21 -3.80 -4.92
N SER A 128 -10.15 -3.97 -4.13
CA SER A 128 -8.88 -4.46 -4.65
C SER A 128 -8.91 -5.97 -4.91
N MET A 129 -9.63 -6.74 -4.09
CA MET A 129 -9.88 -8.17 -4.29
C MET A 129 -10.62 -8.45 -5.59
N ASP A 130 -11.53 -7.58 -6.04
CA ASP A 130 -12.25 -7.71 -7.32
C ASP A 130 -11.32 -7.79 -8.54
N THR A 131 -10.07 -7.35 -8.39
CA THR A 131 -9.06 -7.41 -9.43
C THR A 131 -8.40 -8.79 -9.56
N TYR A 132 -8.69 -9.73 -8.65
CA TYR A 132 -8.26 -11.12 -8.68
C TYR A 132 -9.40 -12.04 -9.10
N ASP A 133 -9.06 -13.14 -9.76
CA ASP A 133 -10.01 -14.14 -10.27
C ASP A 133 -10.40 -15.11 -9.15
N ILE A 134 -11.21 -14.62 -8.21
CA ILE A 134 -11.69 -15.36 -7.03
C ILE A 134 -12.89 -16.22 -7.44
N ASN A 135 -12.84 -17.50 -7.09
CA ASN A 135 -13.91 -18.48 -7.29
C ASN A 135 -14.21 -19.23 -5.97
N GLU A 136 -15.14 -20.18 -6.00
CA GLU A 136 -15.56 -20.97 -4.83
C GLU A 136 -14.42 -21.78 -4.20
N ASP A 137 -13.45 -22.22 -4.99
CA ASP A 137 -12.28 -22.97 -4.52
C ASP A 137 -11.19 -22.08 -3.92
N THR A 138 -11.30 -20.75 -4.07
CA THR A 138 -10.30 -19.80 -3.64
C THR A 138 -10.30 -19.62 -2.12
N LYS A 139 -9.19 -19.98 -1.49
CA LYS A 139 -8.94 -19.74 -0.07
C LYS A 139 -8.30 -18.37 0.13
N ILE A 140 -8.94 -17.55 0.95
CA ILE A 140 -8.40 -16.24 1.34
C ILE A 140 -7.67 -16.40 2.68
N LEU A 141 -6.34 -16.20 2.68
CA LEU A 141 -5.52 -16.26 3.88
C LEU A 141 -5.19 -14.85 4.36
N ILE A 142 -5.74 -14.48 5.52
CA ILE A 142 -5.50 -13.18 6.15
C ILE A 142 -4.40 -13.31 7.19
N LEU A 143 -3.32 -12.57 7.00
CA LEU A 143 -2.15 -12.50 7.85
C LEU A 143 -2.10 -11.11 8.49
N SER A 144 -2.25 -11.03 9.80
CA SER A 144 -2.20 -9.76 10.53
C SER A 144 -1.65 -10.01 11.94
N ASP A 145 -0.94 -9.03 12.48
CA ASP A 145 -0.32 -9.09 13.82
C ASP A 145 -1.35 -8.95 14.98
N GLY A 146 -2.51 -9.59 14.80
CA GLY A 146 -3.51 -9.75 15.85
C GLY A 146 -4.28 -8.47 16.20
N GLU A 147 -4.25 -7.44 15.36
CA GLU A 147 -4.94 -6.19 15.64
C GLU A 147 -6.44 -6.43 15.90
N LYS A 148 -6.91 -6.09 17.10
CA LYS A 148 -8.26 -6.45 17.59
C LYS A 148 -9.38 -5.97 16.67
N GLN A 149 -9.15 -4.86 15.96
CA GLN A 149 -10.10 -4.30 15.00
C GLN A 149 -10.22 -5.17 13.74
N ILE A 150 -9.10 -5.75 13.29
CA ILE A 150 -9.05 -6.62 12.12
C ILE A 150 -9.69 -7.99 12.40
N LYS A 151 -9.50 -8.53 13.61
CA LYS A 151 -10.13 -9.80 14.04
C LYS A 151 -11.67 -9.77 13.99
N LYS A 152 -12.30 -8.61 14.13
CA LYS A 152 -13.76 -8.48 14.04
C LYS A 152 -14.29 -8.64 12.61
N ILE A 153 -13.44 -8.43 11.62
CA ILE A 153 -13.77 -8.48 10.19
C ILE A 153 -13.81 -9.93 9.69
N ILE A 154 -12.94 -10.78 10.23
CA ILE A 154 -12.74 -12.18 9.79
C ILE A 154 -13.86 -13.13 10.28
N LYS A 155 -14.76 -12.66 11.15
CA LYS A 155 -15.82 -13.48 11.78
C LYS A 155 -17.23 -13.27 11.22
N GLN A 156 -17.42 -12.36 10.26
CA GLN A 156 -18.67 -12.21 9.52
C GLN A 156 -18.59 -13.02 8.23
#